data_AF-A0A951EQN6-F1
#
_entry.id   AF-A0A951EQN6-F1
#
_cell.length_a   1.000
_cell.length_b   1.000
_cell.length_c   1.000
_cell.angle_alpha   90.00
_cell.angle_beta   90.00
_cell.angle_gamma   90.00
#
_symmetry.space_group_name_H-M   'P 1'
#
loop_
_entity.id
_entity.type
_entity.pdbx_description
1 polymer ?
#
loop_
_entity_poly.entity_id
_entity_poly.type
_entity_poly.pdbx_seq_one_letter_code
_entity_poly.pdbx_strand_id
1 'polypeptide(L)' 'MVERKAALNRAPKRPGLERLLENAKTVVVTDAQLRLQRASFVYGNAPKGSRITKESALRSCDQIRLTPVTRG' A
#
# COMPACT_ATOMS: atom_id res chain seq x y z
N MET A 1 -16.47 13.44 6.44
CA MET A 1 -16.05 12.05 6.69
C MET A 1 -17.30 11.19 6.52
N VAL A 2 -17.35 10.28 5.55
CA VAL A 2 -18.57 9.48 5.29
C VAL A 2 -18.70 8.40 6.37
N GLU A 3 -19.85 8.34 7.05
CA GLU A 3 -20.19 7.27 7.99
C GLU A 3 -20.07 5.91 7.30
N ARG A 4 -19.14 5.07 7.78
CA ARG A 4 -19.06 3.67 7.35
C ARG A 4 -20.20 2.93 8.04
N LYS A 5 -21.36 2.81 7.35
CA LYS A 5 -22.38 1.80 7.68
C LYS A 5 -21.70 0.43 7.60
N ALA A 6 -21.24 -0.08 8.73
CA ALA A 6 -20.79 -1.46 8.83
C ALA A 6 -21.97 -2.34 8.41
N ALA A 7 -21.74 -3.20 7.42
CA ALA A 7 -22.76 -4.04 6.82
C ALA A 7 -23.50 -4.82 7.91
N LEU A 8 -24.81 -4.57 8.03
CA LEU A 8 -25.73 -5.23 8.97
C LEU A 8 -25.87 -6.75 8.71
N ASN A 9 -25.26 -7.27 7.64
CA ASN A 9 -25.28 -8.69 7.27
C ASN A 9 -23.86 -9.21 7.08
N ARG A 10 -23.62 -10.46 7.53
CA ARG A 10 -22.36 -11.17 7.29
C ARG A 10 -22.10 -11.25 5.78
N ALA A 11 -20.88 -10.94 5.36
CA ALA A 11 -20.50 -11.03 3.96
C ALA A 11 -20.77 -12.45 3.43
N PRO A 12 -21.33 -12.60 2.21
CA PRO A 12 -21.57 -13.91 1.62
C PRO A 12 -20.25 -14.66 1.44
N LYS A 13 -20.31 -16.00 1.46
CA LYS A 13 -19.13 -16.84 1.22
C LYS A 13 -18.60 -16.58 -0.19
N ARG A 14 -17.29 -16.39 -0.32
CA ARG A 14 -16.62 -16.13 -1.61
C ARG A 14 -15.47 -17.14 -1.76
N PRO A 15 -15.77 -18.41 -2.11
CA PRO A 15 -14.75 -19.47 -2.16
C PRO A 15 -13.63 -19.16 -3.15
N GLY A 16 -13.92 -18.41 -4.22
CA GLY A 16 -12.90 -17.91 -5.14
C GLY A 16 -11.90 -16.96 -4.47
N LEU A 17 -12.36 -16.06 -3.61
CA LEU A 17 -11.48 -15.15 -2.84
C LEU A 17 -10.70 -15.91 -1.77
N GLU A 18 -11.33 -16.88 -1.11
CA GLU A 18 -10.65 -17.76 -0.14
C GLU A 18 -9.48 -18.49 -0.82
N ARG A 19 -9.71 -19.09 -1.99
CA ARG A 19 -8.65 -19.74 -2.77
C ARG A 19 -7.53 -18.78 -3.18
N LEU A 20 -7.87 -17.58 -3.64
CA LEU A 20 -6.88 -16.56 -4.00
C LEU A 20 -6.05 -16.12 -2.78
N LEU A 21 -6.69 -16.00 -1.61
CA LEU A 21 -6.02 -15.66 -0.37
C LEU A 21 -5.05 -16.76 0.07
N GLU A 22 -5.47 -18.02 0.06
CA GLU A 22 -4.58 -19.15 0.39
C GLU A 22 -3.39 -19.22 -0.55
N ASN A 23 -3.60 -19.00 -1.85
CA ASN A 23 -2.51 -18.93 -2.82
C ASN A 23 -1.57 -17.74 -2.57
N ALA A 24 -2.10 -16.58 -2.20
CA ALA A 24 -1.28 -15.39 -1.97
C ALA A 24 -0.36 -15.53 -0.75
N LYS A 25 -0.78 -16.28 0.29
CA LYS A 25 0.03 -16.51 1.49
C LYS A 25 1.34 -17.27 1.24
N THR A 26 1.39 -18.07 0.18
CA THR A 26 2.57 -18.88 -0.14
C THR A 26 3.57 -18.15 -1.04
N VAL A 27 3.21 -16.96 -1.54
CA VAL A 27 4.07 -16.16 -2.40
C VAL A 27 5.16 -15.51 -1.55
N VAL A 28 6.42 -15.91 -1.81
CA VAL A 28 7.59 -15.22 -1.26
C VAL A 28 7.88 -13.99 -2.10
N VAL A 29 7.89 -12.82 -1.47
CA VAL A 29 8.21 -11.55 -2.10
C VAL A 29 9.60 -11.12 -1.70
N THR A 30 10.46 -10.82 -2.68
CA THR A 30 11.80 -10.31 -2.42
C THR A 30 11.76 -8.82 -2.07
N ASP A 31 12.80 -8.32 -1.38
CA ASP A 31 12.90 -6.90 -1.05
C ASP A 31 12.85 -5.98 -2.28
N ALA A 32 13.44 -6.43 -3.39
CA ALA A 32 13.40 -5.70 -4.65
C ALA A 32 11.96 -5.61 -5.21
N GLN A 33 11.20 -6.71 -5.17
CA GLN A 33 9.79 -6.72 -5.57
C GLN A 33 8.94 -5.84 -4.65
N LEU A 34 9.15 -5.94 -3.34
CA LEU A 34 8.44 -5.13 -2.35
C LEU A 34 8.72 -3.63 -2.55
N ARG A 35 9.97 -3.26 -2.85
CA ARG A 35 10.35 -1.88 -3.19
C ARG A 35 9.60 -1.37 -4.43
N LEU A 36 9.57 -2.15 -5.51
CA LEU A 36 8.86 -1.77 -6.73
C LEU A 36 7.34 -1.65 -6.51
N GLN A 37 6.76 -2.55 -5.72
CA GLN A 37 5.34 -2.50 -5.38
C GLN A 37 4.99 -1.25 -4.57
N ARG A 38 5.83 -0.88 -3.58
CA ARG A 38 5.67 0.37 -2.82
C ARG A 38 5.73 1.60 -3.72
N ALA A 39 6.71 1.66 -4.63
CA ALA A 39 6.83 2.79 -5.57
C ALA A 39 5.61 2.87 -6.50
N SER A 40 5.12 1.73 -6.97
CA SER A 40 3.92 1.65 -7.82
C SER A 40 2.68 2.10 -7.07
N PHE A 41 2.55 1.75 -5.80
CA PHE A 41 1.46 2.20 -4.94
C PHE A 41 1.48 3.73 -4.77
N VAL A 42 2.64 4.31 -4.44
CA VAL A 42 2.79 5.76 -4.26
C VAL A 42 2.44 6.51 -5.54
N TYR A 43 3.00 6.08 -6.67
CA TYR A 43 2.75 6.73 -7.96
C TYR A 43 1.30 6.55 -8.43
N GLY A 44 0.74 5.34 -8.32
CA GLY A 44 -0.64 5.04 -8.73
C GLY A 44 -1.69 5.74 -7.89
N ASN A 45 -1.36 6.12 -6.65
CA ASN A 45 -2.24 6.89 -5.76
C ASN A 45 -1.83 8.36 -5.63
N ALA A 46 -0.92 8.85 -6.47
CA ALA A 46 -0.47 10.23 -6.42
C ALA A 46 -1.67 11.18 -6.67
N PRO A 47 -1.91 12.18 -5.78
CA PRO A 47 -2.96 13.16 -6.01
C PRO A 47 -2.72 13.90 -7.33
N LYS A 48 -3.80 14.27 -8.02
CA LYS A 48 -3.69 15.08 -9.24
C LYS A 48 -2.93 16.38 -8.95
N GLY A 49 -1.95 16.72 -9.77
CA GLY A 49 -1.11 17.91 -9.61
C GLY A 49 0.02 17.79 -8.58
N SER A 50 0.19 16.65 -7.90
CA SER A 50 1.18 16.49 -6.81
C SER A 50 2.65 16.43 -7.23
N ARG A 51 2.98 16.61 -8.52
CA ARG A 51 4.34 16.49 -9.10
C ARG A 51 5.08 15.18 -8.74
N ILE A 52 4.39 14.20 -8.15
CA ILE A 52 4.94 12.88 -7.85
C ILE A 52 5.11 12.15 -9.17
N THR A 53 6.35 11.77 -9.47
CA THR A 53 6.69 10.93 -10.62
C THR A 53 7.04 9.52 -10.17
N LYS A 54 7.11 8.60 -11.12
CA LYS A 54 7.57 7.23 -10.88
C LYS A 54 8.99 7.22 -10.30
N GLU A 55 9.86 8.08 -10.82
CA GLU A 55 11.26 8.23 -10.38
C GLU A 55 11.37 8.82 -8.97
N SER A 56 10.52 9.80 -8.61
CA SER A 56 10.48 10.31 -7.24
C SER A 56 9.96 9.26 -6.27
N ALA A 57 8.94 8.48 -6.66
CA ALA A 57 8.39 7.41 -5.84
C ALA A 57 9.43 6.31 -5.59
N LEU A 58 10.15 5.85 -6.64
CA LEU A 58 11.22 4.86 -6.52
C LEU A 58 12.31 5.31 -5.55
N ARG A 59 12.78 6.56 -5.66
CA ARG A 59 13.81 7.11 -4.76
C ARG A 59 13.34 7.21 -3.31
N SER A 60 12.07 7.50 -3.09
CA SER A 60 11.51 7.64 -1.75
C SER A 60 11.37 6.31 -1.00
N CYS A 61 11.27 5.17 -1.69
CA CYS A 61 11.04 3.88 -1.05
C CYS A 61 12.22 3.33 -0.23
N ASP A 62 13.41 3.92 -0.36
CA ASP A 62 14.61 3.52 0.38
C ASP A 62 15.01 4.51 1.48
N GLN A 63 14.33 5.66 1.57
CA GLN A 63 14.76 6.76 2.41
C GLN A 63 13.62 7.21 3.33
N ILE A 64 13.90 7.21 4.63
CA ILE A 64 13.02 7.79 5.65
C ILE A 64 13.72 9.04 6.18
N ARG A 65 13.04 10.18 6.10
CA ARG A 65 13.52 11.41 6.75
C ARG A 65 13.04 11.42 8.20
N LEU A 66 13.96 11.59 9.12
CA LEU A 66 13.66 11.75 10.54
C LEU A 66 13.64 13.24 10.88
N THR A 67 12.62 13.68 11.62
CA THR A 67 12.62 15.03 12.19
C THR A 67 13.50 15.03 13.45
N PRO A 68 14.42 16.00 13.62
CA PRO A 68 15.21 16.09 14.83
C PRO A 68 14.30 16.32 16.05
N VAL A 69 14.54 15.58 17.13
CA VAL A 69 13.84 15.79 18.41
C VAL A 69 14.36 17.08 19.04
N THR A 70 13.52 18.11 19.11
CA THR A 70 13.78 19.29 19.92
C THR A 70 13.54 18.91 21.38
N ARG A 71 14.60 18.72 22.17
CA ARG A 71 14.49 18.67 23.63
C ARG A 71 14.44 20.12 24.11
N GLY A 72 13.30 20.50 24.70
CA GLY A 72 13.11 21.78 25.40
C GLY A 72 13.74 21.77 26.78
#